data_AF-F2SHA7-F1
#
_entry.id   AF-F2SHA7-F1
#
_cell.length_a   1.000
_cell.length_b   1.000
_cell.length_c   1.000
_cell.angle_alpha   90.00
_cell.angle_beta   90.00
_cell.angle_gamma   90.00
#
_symmetry.space_group_name_H-M   'P 1'
#
loop_
_entity.id
_entity.type
_entity.pdbx_description
1 polymer ?
#
loop_
_entity_poly.entity_id
_entity_poly.type
_entity_poly.pdbx_seq_one_letter_code
_entity_poly.pdbx_strand_id
1 'polypeptide(L)'
;MVASLLEPDRSKAFSYMSDPANNQQELVNKSSGGNQRDPQKPLQAPEDKKMVTGIPFPPSFAGISHPPMKFAICYGGFIAPGTRYRAFYEHPKIQTPVLHVLGTLDMIVEEARSRKLIESCAGNPESDGRVLWHPGGHFLPSQRPYLDGAVQFIRLHIEGLDGNGKKNPGDDDVENMDMPF
;
A
#
# COMPACT_ATOMS: atom_id res chain seq x y z
N MET A 1 -3.58 0.61 1.98
CA MET A 1 -2.60 1.10 2.96
C MET A 1 -3.23 2.23 3.78
N VAL A 2 -3.14 2.21 5.12
CA VAL A 2 -3.80 3.23 5.98
C VAL A 2 -3.25 4.65 5.71
N ALA A 3 -1.96 4.79 5.43
CA ALA A 3 -1.34 6.08 5.12
C ALA A 3 -2.08 6.83 3.99
N SER A 4 -2.56 6.11 2.96
CA SER A 4 -3.29 6.70 1.84
C SER A 4 -4.61 7.37 2.24
N LEU A 5 -5.24 6.97 3.36
CA LEU A 5 -6.53 7.51 3.82
C LEU A 5 -6.43 8.96 4.28
N LEU A 6 -5.25 9.40 4.70
CA LEU A 6 -4.98 10.76 5.16
C LEU A 6 -4.49 11.66 4.04
N GLU A 7 -4.35 11.13 2.82
CA GLU A 7 -3.95 11.93 1.66
C GLU A 7 -5.11 12.78 1.14
N PRO A 8 -4.83 13.95 0.53
CA PRO A 8 -5.85 14.77 -0.10
C PRO A 8 -6.60 13.99 -1.17
N ASP A 9 -7.88 14.32 -1.36
CA ASP A 9 -8.75 13.73 -2.38
C ASP A 9 -8.97 12.21 -2.30
N ARG A 10 -8.46 11.53 -1.27
CA ARG A 10 -8.67 10.08 -1.13
C ARG A 10 -10.16 9.72 -0.99
N SER A 11 -10.96 10.54 -0.32
CA SER A 11 -12.41 10.33 -0.21
C SER A 11 -13.10 10.25 -1.58
N LYS A 12 -12.67 11.06 -2.55
CA LYS A 12 -13.18 11.04 -3.93
C LYS A 12 -12.87 9.71 -4.64
N ALA A 13 -11.67 9.17 -4.45
CA ALA A 13 -11.27 7.88 -5.01
C ALA A 13 -12.16 6.73 -4.48
N PHE A 14 -12.48 6.75 -3.19
CA PHE A 14 -13.39 5.77 -2.59
C PHE A 14 -14.82 5.91 -3.11
N SER A 15 -15.34 7.14 -3.22
CA SER A 15 -16.65 7.37 -3.83
C SER A 15 -16.70 6.85 -5.27
N TYR A 16 -15.68 7.15 -6.08
CA TYR A 16 -15.59 6.68 -7.45
C TYR A 16 -15.56 5.15 -7.56
N MET A 17 -14.73 4.49 -6.76
CA MET A 17 -14.56 3.02 -6.77
C MET A 17 -15.74 2.28 -6.13
N SER A 18 -16.55 2.95 -5.32
CA SER A 18 -17.76 2.36 -4.72
C SER A 18 -18.91 2.23 -5.72
N ASP A 19 -18.87 3.00 -6.82
CA ASP A 19 -19.84 2.91 -7.92
C ASP A 19 -19.63 1.62 -8.74
N PRO A 20 -20.64 0.74 -8.85
CA PRO A 20 -20.58 -0.46 -9.68
C PRO A 20 -20.15 -0.21 -11.13
N ALA A 21 -20.45 0.97 -11.70
CA ALA A 21 -20.09 1.31 -13.08
C ALA A 21 -18.57 1.44 -13.27
N ASN A 22 -17.86 1.88 -12.23
CA ASN A 22 -16.42 2.16 -12.28
C ASN A 22 -15.55 1.02 -11.74
N ASN A 23 -16.17 -0.02 -11.17
CA ASN A 23 -15.47 -1.08 -10.47
C ASN A 23 -15.96 -2.47 -10.84
N GLN A 24 -15.96 -2.75 -12.15
CA GLN A 24 -16.36 -4.04 -12.69
C GLN A 24 -15.17 -5.02 -12.67
N GLN A 25 -15.21 -5.99 -11.77
CA GLN A 25 -14.63 -7.31 -12.05
C GLN A 25 -15.78 -8.32 -11.97
N GLU A 26 -16.07 -8.98 -13.09
CA GLU A 26 -16.88 -10.20 -13.02
C GLU A 26 -16.09 -11.24 -12.21
N LEU A 27 -16.75 -11.86 -11.22
CA LEU A 27 -16.23 -13.04 -10.54
C LEU A 27 -16.11 -14.17 -11.57
N VAL A 28 -14.97 -14.28 -12.25
CA VAL A 28 -14.64 -15.47 -13.04
C VAL A 28 -14.25 -16.56 -12.04
N ASN A 29 -15.24 -17.30 -11.56
CA ASN A 29 -15.00 -18.61 -10.97
C ASN A 29 -14.42 -19.50 -12.09
N LYS A 30 -13.08 -19.57 -12.20
CA LYS A 30 -12.45 -20.70 -12.89
C LYS A 30 -12.66 -21.93 -12.01
N SER A 31 -13.77 -22.63 -12.19
CA SER A 31 -13.90 -24.01 -11.77
C SER A 31 -12.93 -24.85 -12.60
N SER A 32 -11.71 -25.01 -12.09
CA SER A 32 -10.84 -26.13 -12.49
C SER A 32 -11.47 -27.41 -11.94
N GLY A 33 -12.30 -28.06 -12.75
CA GLY A 33 -12.94 -29.33 -12.44
C GLY A 33 -13.33 -30.03 -13.74
N GLY A 34 -12.81 -31.25 -13.93
CA GLY A 34 -12.82 -31.97 -15.21
C GLY A 34 -14.21 -32.29 -15.76
N ASN A 35 -14.24 -32.48 -17.08
CA ASN A 35 -15.40 -32.91 -17.84
C ASN A 35 -15.94 -34.27 -17.36
N GLN A 36 -17.09 -34.27 -16.71
CA GLN A 36 -18.10 -35.33 -16.87
C GLN A 36 -19.48 -34.65 -16.82
N ARG A 37 -20.18 -34.65 -17.95
CA ARG A 37 -21.53 -34.09 -18.08
C ARG A 37 -22.52 -35.19 -17.70
N ASP A 38 -23.17 -35.06 -16.55
CA ASP A 38 -24.37 -35.84 -16.23
C ASP A 38 -25.58 -35.24 -16.98
N PRO A 39 -26.33 -36.00 -17.80
CA PRO A 39 -27.40 -35.45 -18.65
C PRO A 39 -28.71 -35.06 -17.96
N GLN A 40 -28.79 -35.00 -16.62
CA GLN A 40 -30.10 -34.91 -15.94
C GLN A 40 -30.25 -33.87 -14.83
N LYS A 41 -29.38 -32.85 -14.77
CA LYS A 41 -29.61 -31.70 -13.87
C LYS A 41 -30.34 -30.58 -14.63
N PRO A 42 -31.54 -30.14 -14.19
CA PRO A 42 -32.22 -29.00 -14.78
C PRO A 42 -31.33 -27.77 -14.76
N LEU A 43 -31.36 -26.97 -15.83
CA LEU A 43 -30.71 -25.65 -15.91
C LEU A 43 -31.07 -24.86 -14.64
N GLN A 44 -30.11 -24.72 -13.72
CA GLN A 44 -30.24 -23.78 -12.62
C GLN A 44 -30.27 -22.37 -13.24
N ALA A 45 -31.29 -21.60 -12.88
CA ALA A 45 -31.42 -20.18 -13.22
C ALA A 45 -30.09 -19.45 -12.92
N PRO A 46 -29.74 -18.37 -13.66
CA PRO A 46 -28.50 -17.66 -13.41
C PRO A 46 -28.51 -17.16 -11.97
N GLU A 47 -27.69 -17.77 -11.12
CA GLU A 47 -27.50 -17.34 -9.75
C GLU A 47 -27.10 -15.86 -9.78
N ASP A 48 -27.80 -15.02 -9.02
CA ASP A 48 -27.57 -13.58 -8.93
C ASP A 48 -26.08 -13.29 -8.74
N LYS A 49 -25.38 -12.93 -9.83
CA LYS A 49 -23.99 -12.50 -9.79
C LYS A 49 -23.93 -11.23 -8.95
N LYS A 50 -23.67 -11.37 -7.64
CA LYS A 50 -23.44 -10.21 -6.76
C LYS A 50 -22.21 -9.46 -7.27
N MET A 51 -22.43 -8.32 -7.91
CA MET A 51 -21.35 -7.40 -8.28
C MET A 51 -20.62 -6.98 -7.00
N VAL A 52 -19.31 -7.19 -6.98
CA VAL A 52 -18.47 -6.80 -5.84
C VAL A 52 -17.89 -5.42 -6.12
N THR A 53 -18.42 -4.41 -5.45
CA THR A 53 -17.98 -3.02 -5.56
C THR A 53 -16.85 -2.67 -4.58
N GLY A 54 -16.28 -1.47 -4.74
CA GLY A 54 -15.29 -0.91 -3.83
C GLY A 54 -15.88 -0.68 -2.44
N ILE A 55 -15.05 -0.75 -1.39
CA ILE A 55 -15.51 -0.35 -0.07
C ILE A 55 -15.75 1.16 -0.03
N PRO A 56 -16.76 1.64 0.71
CA PRO A 56 -16.98 3.08 0.90
C PRO A 56 -15.86 3.68 1.76
N PHE A 57 -15.70 5.00 1.66
CA PHE A 57 -14.74 5.72 2.51
C PHE A 57 -15.10 5.54 4.00
N PRO A 58 -14.14 5.14 4.87
CA PRO A 58 -14.44 4.92 6.28
C PRO A 58 -14.94 6.20 6.98
N PRO A 59 -16.13 6.18 7.61
CA PRO A 59 -16.68 7.38 8.28
C PRO A 59 -15.77 7.90 9.40
N SER A 60 -15.00 7.02 10.05
CA SER A 60 -14.03 7.39 11.08
C SER A 60 -12.92 8.30 10.57
N PHE A 61 -12.65 8.34 9.26
CA PHE A 61 -11.63 9.21 8.65
C PHE A 61 -12.19 10.51 8.06
N ALA A 62 -13.52 10.67 7.96
CA ALA A 62 -14.12 11.82 7.28
C ALA A 62 -13.99 13.15 8.06
N GLY A 63 -13.81 13.09 9.38
CA GLY A 63 -13.69 14.26 10.25
C GLY A 63 -12.36 14.35 10.99
N ILE A 64 -11.35 13.57 10.59
CA ILE A 64 -10.03 13.61 11.22
C ILE A 64 -9.29 14.85 10.72
N SER A 65 -8.88 15.72 11.64
CA SER A 65 -7.94 16.80 11.37
C SER A 65 -6.51 16.30 11.58
N HIS A 66 -5.97 15.61 10.57
CA HIS A 66 -4.59 15.12 10.58
C HIS A 66 -4.00 15.28 9.18
N PRO A 67 -2.77 15.82 9.04
CA PRO A 67 -2.11 15.93 7.74
C PRO A 67 -1.77 14.54 7.15
N PRO A 68 -1.37 14.43 5.88
CA PRO A 68 -0.84 13.18 5.36
C PRO A 68 0.33 12.67 6.21
N MET A 69 0.51 11.35 6.28
CA MET A 69 1.65 10.75 6.97
C MET A 69 2.96 11.19 6.31
N LYS A 70 3.97 11.54 7.12
CA LYS A 70 5.30 11.94 6.62
C LYS A 70 5.96 10.84 5.80
N PHE A 71 5.82 9.59 6.24
CA PHE A 71 6.32 8.39 5.56
C PHE A 71 5.65 7.12 6.09
N ALA A 72 5.89 5.98 5.44
CA ALA A 72 5.58 4.65 5.92
C ALA A 72 6.71 3.67 5.61
N ILE A 73 6.86 2.62 6.42
CA ILE A 73 7.78 1.50 6.13
C ILE A 73 6.92 0.24 6.02
N CYS A 74 7.07 -0.49 4.92
CA CYS A 74 6.31 -1.70 4.63
C CYS A 74 7.24 -2.89 4.48
N TYR A 75 7.23 -3.76 5.49
CA TYR A 75 7.90 -5.07 5.46
C TYR A 75 6.97 -6.11 4.82
N GLY A 76 7.42 -6.78 3.76
CA GLY A 76 6.61 -7.81 3.08
C GLY A 76 5.27 -7.30 2.54
N GLY A 77 5.19 -6.01 2.18
CA GLY A 77 3.94 -5.37 1.76
C GLY A 77 3.42 -5.86 0.40
N PHE A 78 2.10 -5.87 0.23
CA PHE A 78 1.41 -6.18 -1.03
C PHE A 78 0.08 -5.44 -1.16
N ILE A 79 -0.49 -5.41 -2.37
CA ILE A 79 -1.85 -4.90 -2.60
C ILE A 79 -2.88 -5.99 -2.29
N ALA A 80 -3.82 -5.68 -1.40
CA ALA A 80 -4.95 -6.55 -1.11
C ALA A 80 -5.76 -6.81 -2.41
N PRO A 81 -6.00 -8.07 -2.79
CA PRO A 81 -6.60 -8.40 -4.08
C PRO A 81 -8.10 -8.04 -4.13
N GLY A 82 -8.57 -7.72 -5.33
CA GLY A 82 -9.99 -7.52 -5.62
C GLY A 82 -10.43 -6.05 -5.62
N THR A 83 -11.56 -5.81 -6.28
CA THR A 83 -12.19 -4.50 -6.48
C THR A 83 -12.40 -3.69 -5.21
N ARG A 84 -12.63 -4.38 -4.09
CA ARG A 84 -12.87 -3.80 -2.77
C ARG A 84 -11.78 -2.83 -2.32
N TYR A 85 -10.52 -3.11 -2.62
CA TYR A 85 -9.39 -2.37 -2.02
C TYR A 85 -8.71 -1.39 -2.98
N ARG A 86 -9.17 -1.30 -4.24
CA ARG A 86 -8.52 -0.48 -5.28
C ARG A 86 -8.36 0.98 -4.87
N ALA A 87 -9.36 1.55 -4.19
CA ALA A 87 -9.35 2.95 -3.75
C ALA A 87 -8.17 3.34 -2.83
N PHE A 88 -7.55 2.37 -2.14
CA PHE A 88 -6.35 2.62 -1.32
C PHE A 88 -5.06 2.77 -2.11
N TYR A 89 -5.01 2.29 -3.36
CA TYR A 89 -3.78 2.12 -4.13
C TYR A 89 -3.84 2.85 -5.47
N GLU A 90 -5.04 2.97 -6.03
CA GLU A 90 -5.27 3.50 -7.37
C GLU A 90 -5.93 4.88 -7.31
N HIS A 91 -5.55 5.74 -8.27
CA HIS A 91 -6.17 7.02 -8.61
C HIS A 91 -6.72 7.84 -7.42
N PRO A 92 -5.86 8.55 -6.67
CA PRO A 92 -4.43 8.75 -6.95
C PRO A 92 -3.56 7.58 -6.44
N LYS A 93 -2.35 7.44 -7.02
CA LYS A 93 -1.29 6.62 -6.42
C LYS A 93 -1.00 7.08 -4.99
N ILE A 94 -0.40 6.22 -4.18
CA ILE A 94 0.02 6.56 -2.81
C ILE A 94 1.08 7.65 -2.89
N GLN A 95 0.77 8.82 -2.33
CA GLN A 95 1.66 9.99 -2.30
C GLN A 95 2.58 9.97 -1.09
N THR A 96 2.14 9.39 0.03
CA THR A 96 2.99 9.20 1.21
C THR A 96 4.23 8.39 0.80
N PRO A 97 5.45 8.88 1.11
CA PRO A 97 6.68 8.14 0.85
C PRO A 97 6.68 6.81 1.58
N VAL A 98 6.95 5.72 0.86
CA VAL A 98 6.96 4.36 1.41
C VAL A 98 8.32 3.73 1.17
N LEU A 99 8.97 3.25 2.22
CA LEU A 99 10.11 2.34 2.13
C LEU A 99 9.61 0.90 2.10
N HIS A 100 9.95 0.16 1.05
CA HIS A 100 9.62 -1.25 0.92
C HIS A 100 10.79 -2.10 1.39
N VAL A 101 10.57 -3.01 2.33
CA VAL A 101 11.58 -3.97 2.77
C VAL A 101 11.08 -5.37 2.41
N LEU A 102 11.76 -6.02 1.48
CA LEU A 102 11.27 -7.22 0.80
C LEU A 102 12.32 -8.33 0.79
N GLY A 103 11.86 -9.56 1.01
CA GLY A 103 12.69 -10.77 0.96
C GLY A 103 12.71 -11.36 -0.44
N THR A 104 13.90 -11.65 -0.99
CA THR A 104 14.04 -12.28 -2.31
C THR A 104 13.65 -13.77 -2.31
N LEU A 105 13.53 -14.38 -1.13
CA LEU A 105 13.10 -15.77 -0.95
C LEU A 105 11.74 -15.86 -0.24
N ASP A 106 10.94 -14.79 -0.26
CA ASP A 106 9.62 -14.76 0.37
C ASP A 106 8.63 -15.66 -0.38
N MET A 107 8.21 -16.75 0.27
CA MET A 107 7.24 -17.71 -0.27
C MET A 107 5.78 -17.39 0.13
N ILE A 108 5.55 -16.45 1.04
CA ILE A 108 4.21 -16.06 1.51
C ILE A 108 3.67 -14.92 0.64
N VAL A 109 4.53 -13.93 0.39
CA VAL A 109 4.23 -12.80 -0.48
C VAL A 109 5.18 -12.84 -1.66
N GLU A 110 4.73 -13.46 -2.74
CA GLU A 110 5.48 -13.52 -3.99
C GLU A 110 5.87 -12.11 -4.45
N GLU A 111 7.09 -11.99 -4.99
CA GLU A 111 7.69 -10.73 -5.47
C GLU A 111 6.74 -9.93 -6.37
N ALA A 112 6.02 -10.59 -7.28
CA ALA A 112 5.05 -9.95 -8.18
C ALA A 112 3.94 -9.19 -7.44
N ARG A 113 3.52 -9.66 -6.25
CA ARG A 113 2.51 -9.00 -5.43
C ARG A 113 3.07 -7.77 -4.71
N SER A 114 4.32 -7.84 -4.27
CA SER A 114 5.01 -6.69 -3.68
C SER A 114 5.36 -5.63 -4.71
N ARG A 115 5.77 -6.02 -5.91
CA ARG A 115 6.00 -5.09 -7.04
C ARG A 115 4.77 -4.28 -7.40
N LYS A 116 3.58 -4.90 -7.39
CA LYS A 116 2.32 -4.14 -7.57
C LYS A 116 2.14 -3.04 -6.52
N LEU A 117 2.53 -3.28 -5.27
CA LEU A 117 2.48 -2.24 -4.24
C LEU A 117 3.49 -1.12 -4.52
N ILE A 118 4.71 -1.46 -4.94
CA ILE A 118 5.73 -0.48 -5.37
C ILE A 118 5.17 0.40 -6.51
N GLU A 119 4.56 -0.22 -7.53
CA GLU A 119 3.99 0.47 -8.67
C GLU A 119 2.80 1.38 -8.31
N SER A 120 2.09 1.07 -7.21
CA SER A 120 1.01 1.92 -6.69
C SER A 120 1.48 3.14 -5.90
N CYS A 121 2.77 3.25 -5.61
CA CYS A 121 3.35 4.42 -4.99
C CYS A 121 3.75 5.45 -6.06
N ALA A 122 3.65 6.73 -5.72
CA ALA A 122 4.04 7.83 -6.59
C ALA A 122 5.57 7.86 -6.83
N GLY A 123 5.97 8.46 -7.95
CA GLY A 123 7.37 8.47 -8.39
C GLY A 123 7.86 7.10 -8.83
N ASN A 124 9.16 6.84 -8.65
CA ASN A 124 9.77 5.55 -8.94
C ASN A 124 10.53 5.06 -7.69
N PRO A 125 9.86 4.32 -6.78
CA PRO A 125 10.47 3.91 -5.51
C PRO A 125 11.76 3.10 -5.68
N GLU A 126 11.93 2.34 -6.77
CA GLU A 126 13.17 1.60 -7.01
C GLU A 126 14.35 2.53 -7.33
N SER A 127 14.17 3.47 -8.26
CA SER A 127 15.25 4.42 -8.60
C SER A 127 15.55 5.38 -7.46
N ASP A 128 14.55 5.68 -6.63
CA ASP A 128 14.67 6.61 -5.50
C ASP A 128 15.26 5.94 -4.24
N GLY A 129 15.73 4.70 -4.35
CA GLY A 129 16.33 3.97 -3.22
C GLY A 129 15.33 3.62 -2.11
N ARG A 130 14.04 3.60 -2.40
CA ARG A 130 12.96 3.28 -1.45
C ARG A 130 12.59 1.80 -1.43
N VAL A 131 13.46 0.92 -1.92
CA VAL A 131 13.28 -0.53 -1.87
C VAL A 131 14.55 -1.21 -1.36
N LEU A 132 14.43 -1.94 -0.24
CA LEU A 132 15.50 -2.74 0.36
C LEU A 132 15.20 -4.22 0.18
N TRP A 133 16.06 -4.90 -0.57
CA TRP A 133 15.98 -6.34 -0.80
C TRP A 133 16.91 -7.09 0.16
N HIS A 134 16.38 -8.04 0.90
CA HIS A 134 17.16 -8.95 1.75
C HIS A 134 17.11 -10.39 1.23
N PRO A 135 18.16 -11.21 1.43
CA PRO A 135 18.24 -12.57 0.88
C PRO A 135 17.38 -13.58 1.66
N GLY A 136 16.36 -13.12 2.38
CA GLY A 136 15.56 -13.91 3.29
C GLY A 136 14.16 -14.21 2.77
N GLY A 137 13.43 -15.06 3.51
CA GLY A 137 12.00 -15.28 3.32
C GLY A 137 11.13 -14.22 4.01
N HIS A 138 9.96 -14.62 4.50
CA HIS A 138 9.01 -13.71 5.16
C HIS A 138 9.37 -13.44 6.63
N PHE A 139 10.33 -12.56 6.88
CA PHE A 139 10.71 -12.14 8.24
C PHE A 139 11.19 -10.69 8.28
N LEU A 140 11.28 -10.12 9.48
CA LEU A 140 11.83 -8.78 9.71
C LEU A 140 13.37 -8.84 9.77
N PRO A 141 14.09 -8.26 8.80
CA PRO A 141 15.54 -8.31 8.80
C PRO A 141 16.14 -7.50 9.95
N SER A 142 17.03 -8.12 10.73
CA SER A 142 17.72 -7.50 11.87
C SER A 142 19.20 -7.19 11.61
N GLN A 143 19.68 -7.44 10.39
CA GLN A 143 21.07 -7.18 10.02
C GLN A 143 21.27 -5.68 9.78
N ARG A 144 22.45 -5.16 10.17
CA ARG A 144 22.78 -3.72 10.13
C ARG A 144 22.37 -3.02 8.82
N PRO A 145 22.68 -3.53 7.61
CA PRO A 145 22.34 -2.81 6.38
C PRO A 145 20.87 -2.44 6.23
N TYR A 146 19.96 -3.31 6.70
CA TYR A 146 18.51 -3.09 6.59
C TYR A 146 17.99 -2.15 7.69
N LEU A 147 18.55 -2.27 8.90
CA LEU A 147 18.26 -1.35 10.00
C LEU A 147 18.74 0.07 9.66
N ASP A 148 19.96 0.19 9.14
CA ASP A 148 20.56 1.47 8.75
C ASP A 148 19.75 2.13 7.62
N GLY A 149 19.31 1.35 6.62
CA GLY A 149 18.43 1.87 5.56
C GLY A 149 17.08 2.37 6.09
N ALA A 150 16.47 1.66 7.04
CA ALA A 150 15.23 2.12 7.68
C ALA A 150 15.46 3.41 8.51
N VAL A 151 16.54 3.48 9.29
CA VAL A 151 16.89 4.67 10.08
C VAL A 151 17.17 5.86 9.18
N GLN A 152 17.92 5.67 8.09
CA GLN A 152 18.20 6.73 7.12
C GLN A 152 16.92 7.27 6.48
N PHE A 153 16.00 6.39 6.11
CA PHE A 153 14.71 6.78 5.54
C PHE A 153 13.85 7.57 6.54
N ILE A 154 13.85 7.18 7.81
CA ILE A 154 13.15 7.90 8.89
C ILE A 154 13.74 9.31 9.04
N ARG A 155 15.06 9.42 9.14
CA ARG A 155 15.74 10.72 9.30
C ARG A 155 15.47 11.65 8.12
N LEU A 156 15.54 11.15 6.89
CA LEU A 156 15.20 11.91 5.67
C LEU A 156 13.82 12.59 5.77
N HIS A 157 12.81 11.89 6.30
CA HIS A 157 11.42 12.39 6.34
C HIS A 157 11.04 13.10 7.65
N ILE A 158 11.84 12.97 8.72
CA ILE A 158 11.62 13.68 9.98
C ILE A 158 12.45 14.97 10.04
N GLU A 159 13.74 14.88 9.69
CA GLU A 159 14.73 15.94 9.88
C GLU A 159 14.92 16.79 8.59
N GLY A 160 14.22 16.46 7.51
CA GLY A 160 14.34 17.17 6.22
C GLY A 160 15.74 17.10 5.62
N LEU A 161 16.52 16.09 5.99
CA LEU A 161 17.87 15.87 5.49
C LEU A 161 17.79 15.29 4.09
N ASP A 162 18.00 16.11 3.07
CA ASP A 162 18.18 15.63 1.70
C ASP A 162 19.29 14.56 1.68
N GLY A 163 19.20 13.58 0.77
CA GLY A 163 20.07 12.38 0.68
C GLY A 163 21.59 12.61 0.57
N ASN A 164 22.05 13.84 0.79
CA ASN A 164 23.43 14.29 0.89
C ASN A 164 23.78 14.94 2.25
N GLY A 165 22.92 14.81 3.28
CA GLY A 165 23.21 15.25 4.65
C GLY A 165 23.21 16.77 4.88
N LYS A 166 22.59 17.55 3.99
CA LYS A 166 22.39 18.99 4.20
C LYS A 166 20.98 19.25 4.71
N LYS A 167 20.87 19.85 5.91
CA LYS A 167 19.62 20.40 6.44
C LYS A 167 19.12 21.50 5.50
N ASN A 168 17.83 21.50 5.18
CA ASN A 168 17.19 22.68 4.62
C ASN A 168 17.24 23.82 5.65
N PRO A 169 17.71 25.03 5.31
CA PRO A 169 18.01 26.10 6.26
C PRO A 169 16.76 26.87 6.73
N GLY A 170 15.69 26.15 7.09
CA GLY A 170 14.40 26.76 7.42
C GLY A 170 13.63 26.15 8.58
N ASP A 171 14.19 25.16 9.29
CA ASP A 171 13.47 24.44 10.36
C ASP A 171 14.31 24.24 11.64
N ASP A 172 15.22 25.18 11.94
CA ASP A 172 15.92 25.22 13.23
C ASP A 172 15.25 26.26 14.14
N ASP A 173 14.29 25.82 14.95
CA ASP A 173 13.90 26.51 16.20
C ASP A 173 13.46 25.51 17.30
N VAL A 174 14.29 24.48 17.52
CA VAL A 174 14.07 23.46 18.59
C VAL A 174 15.12 23.52 19.71
N GLU A 175 15.97 24.55 19.73
CA GLU A 175 17.04 24.74 20.73
C GLU A 175 16.55 25.23 22.11
N ASN A 176 15.28 25.02 22.47
CA ASN A 176 14.71 25.47 23.75
C ASN A 176 13.81 24.41 24.44
N MET A 177 14.17 23.13 24.37
CA MET A 177 13.59 22.12 25.26
C MET A 177 14.61 21.72 26.32
N ASP A 178 14.75 22.58 27.33
CA ASP A 178 15.43 22.28 28.60
C ASP A 178 14.75 21.04 29.23
N MET A 179 15.45 19.90 29.23
CA MET A 179 15.03 18.71 29.96
C MET A 179 15.48 18.86 31.43
N PRO A 180 14.57 18.93 32.41
CA PRO A 180 14.96 18.88 33.80
C PRO A 180 15.50 17.49 34.15
N PHE A 181 16.64 17.52 34.84
CA PHE A 181 17.51 16.43 35.30
C PHE A 181 16.81 15.14 35.77
#